data_AF-A0A8J2HKR8-F1
#
_entry.id   AF-A0A8J2HKR8-F1
#
_cell.length_a   1.000
_cell.length_b   1.000
_cell.length_c   1.000
_cell.angle_alpha   90.00
_cell.angle_beta   90.00
_cell.angle_gamma   90.00
#
_symmetry.space_group_name_H-M   'P 1'
#
loop_
_entity.id
_entity.type
_entity.pdbx_description
1 polymer ?
#
loop_
_entity_poly.entity_id
_entity_poly.type
_entity_poly.pdbx_seq_one_letter_code
_entity_poly.pdbx_strand_id
1 'polypeptide(L)'
;MKKPTVNVREKNLETLRNEILQEMVVYLNCGLIGPQQDPLIWWRQEKNKYPRLSLMARRYLGIPSTSSESERLFFTAGDIVSDKRTSLSLDSVSYLLFLNKNL
;
A
#
# COMPACT_ATOMS: atom_id res chain seq x y z
N MET A 1 24.22 -29.70 35.35
CA MET A 1 23.32 -28.53 35.11
C MET A 1 23.57 -28.01 33.69
N LYS A 2 22.70 -28.33 32.72
CA LYS A 2 22.79 -27.76 31.37
C LYS A 2 22.15 -26.37 31.41
N LYS A 3 22.92 -25.32 31.14
CA LYS A 3 22.41 -23.94 31.06
C LYS A 3 21.34 -23.88 29.95
N PRO A 4 20.21 -23.18 30.14
CA PRO A 4 19.22 -23.04 29.08
C PRO A 4 19.80 -22.08 28.04
N THR A 5 20.24 -22.63 26.91
CA THR A 5 20.54 -21.86 25.71
C THR A 5 19.21 -21.37 25.16
N VAL A 6 18.74 -20.21 25.64
CA VAL A 6 17.70 -19.46 24.95
C VAL A 6 18.20 -19.23 23.52
N ASN A 7 17.48 -19.80 22.55
CA ASN A 7 17.86 -19.80 21.16
C ASN A 7 17.95 -18.35 20.68
N VAL A 8 19.11 -17.91 20.19
CA VAL A 8 19.36 -16.53 19.75
C VAL A 8 18.28 -16.03 18.79
N ARG A 9 17.71 -16.93 17.97
CA ARG A 9 16.59 -16.63 17.06
C ARG A 9 15.31 -16.24 17.79
N GLU A 10 14.94 -16.96 18.84
CA GLU A 10 13.76 -16.67 19.66
C GLU A 10 13.93 -15.33 20.40
N LYS A 11 15.14 -15.07 20.91
CA LYS A 11 15.45 -13.79 21.56
C LYS A 11 15.35 -12.60 20.59
N ASN A 12 15.75 -12.78 19.34
CA ASN A 12 15.62 -11.76 18.29
C ASN A 12 14.15 -11.51 17.90
N LEU A 13 13.34 -12.57 17.84
CA LEU A 13 11.90 -12.46 17.58
C LEU A 13 11.16 -11.72 18.70
N GLU A 14 11.48 -12.02 19.95
CA GLU A 14 10.92 -11.32 21.11
C GLU A 14 11.34 -9.84 21.14
N THR A 15 12.60 -9.55 20.82
CA THR A 15 13.09 -8.17 20.72
C THR A 15 12.33 -7.39 19.65
N LEU A 16 12.18 -7.98 18.46
CA LEU A 16 11.43 -7.38 17.35
C LEU A 16 9.95 -7.16 17.73
N ARG A 17 9.33 -8.13 18.40
CA ARG A 17 7.95 -8.02 18.87
C ARG A 17 7.79 -6.84 19.82
N ASN A 18 8.72 -6.67 20.76
CA ASN A 18 8.68 -5.57 21.72
C ASN A 18 8.83 -4.20 21.03
N GLU A 19 9.71 -4.09 20.03
CA GLU A 19 9.84 -2.85 19.23
C GLU A 19 8.54 -2.51 18.48
N ILE A 20 7.88 -3.52 17.89
CA ILE A 20 6.60 -3.33 17.19
C ILE A 20 5.52 -2.88 18.18
N LEU A 21 5.41 -3.55 19.33
CA LEU A 21 4.43 -3.19 20.35
C LEU A 21 4.64 -1.76 20.85
N GLN A 22 5.89 -1.34 21.06
CA GLN A 22 6.23 0.03 21.44
C GLN A 22 5.79 1.02 20.36
N GLU A 23 6.09 0.75 19.09
CA GLU A 23 5.67 1.59 17.96
C GLU A 23 4.13 1.71 17.89
N MET A 24 3.42 0.60 18.06
CA MET A 24 1.94 0.57 18.10
C MET A 24 1.38 1.38 19.26
N VAL A 25 1.94 1.26 20.46
CA VAL A 25 1.51 2.04 21.63
C VAL A 25 1.70 3.53 21.37
N VAL A 26 2.82 3.94 20.78
CA VAL A 26 3.08 5.35 20.44
C VAL A 26 2.12 5.87 19.37
N TYR A 27 1.71 5.02 18.43
CA TYR A 27 0.70 5.38 17.43
C TYR A 27 -0.70 5.50 18.03
N LEU A 28 -1.13 4.54 18.85
CA LEU A 28 -2.45 4.56 19.48
C LEU A 28 -2.65 5.71 20.46
N ASN A 29 -1.57 6.25 21.02
CA ASN A 29 -1.59 7.44 21.87
C ASN A 29 -1.32 8.75 21.11
N CYS A 30 -1.16 8.72 19.78
CA CYS A 30 -0.98 9.96 19.02
C CYS A 30 -2.31 10.70 18.85
N GLY A 31 -2.25 12.02 18.69
CA GLY A 31 -3.43 12.80 18.34
C GLY A 31 -3.97 12.40 16.97
N LEU A 32 -5.29 12.56 16.80
CA LEU A 32 -5.94 12.37 15.50
C LEU A 32 -5.49 13.47 14.52
N ILE A 33 -5.32 13.10 13.26
CA ILE A 33 -5.10 14.06 12.18
C ILE A 33 -6.36 14.90 11.94
N GLY A 34 -6.18 16.11 11.43
CA GLY A 34 -7.32 16.98 11.09
C GLY A 34 -8.17 16.37 9.96
N PRO A 35 -9.48 16.66 9.88
CA PRO A 35 -10.39 16.08 8.90
C PRO A 35 -10.05 16.44 7.44
N GLN A 36 -9.24 17.49 7.23
CA GLN A 36 -8.80 17.95 5.92
C GLN A 36 -7.37 17.49 5.56
N GLN A 37 -6.71 16.72 6.42
CA GLN A 37 -5.38 16.20 6.16
C GLN A 37 -5.45 14.85 5.44
N ASP A 38 -4.58 14.68 4.44
CA ASP A 38 -4.41 13.41 3.74
C ASP A 38 -3.62 12.42 4.64
N PRO A 39 -4.21 11.27 5.01
CA PRO A 39 -3.54 10.24 5.78
C PRO A 39 -2.23 9.75 5.15
N LEU A 40 -2.15 9.64 3.81
CA LEU A 40 -0.95 9.18 3.11
C LEU A 40 0.20 10.19 3.21
N ILE A 41 -0.11 11.49 3.18
CA ILE A 41 0.88 12.55 3.38
C ILE A 41 1.37 12.53 4.83
N TRP A 42 0.47 12.36 5.80
CA TRP A 42 0.83 12.25 7.22
C TRP A 42 1.77 11.05 7.47
N TRP A 43 1.44 9.88 6.94
CA TRP A 43 2.30 8.69 7.07
C TRP A 43 3.67 8.86 6.39
N ARG A 44 3.75 9.66 5.32
CA ARG A 44 5.02 10.01 4.67
C ARG A 44 5.88 10.91 5.54
N GLN A 45 5.28 11.85 6.27
CA GLN A 45 5.98 12.75 7.20
C GLN A 45 6.45 12.01 8.45
N GLU A 46 5.60 11.17 9.03
CA GLU A 46 5.86 10.44 10.27
C GLU A 46 6.61 9.11 10.06
N LYS A 47 7.07 8.81 8.85
CA LYS A 47 7.78 7.56 8.51
C LYS A 47 8.99 7.26 9.40
N ASN A 48 9.67 8.30 9.88
CA ASN A 48 10.86 8.16 10.72
C ASN A 48 10.48 7.75 12.15
N LYS A 49 9.30 8.19 12.62
CA LYS A 49 8.74 7.85 13.93
C LYS A 49 8.07 6.49 13.93
N TYR A 50 7.45 6.12 12.80
CA TYR A 50 6.73 4.87 12.61
C TYR A 50 7.26 4.10 11.39
N PRO A 51 8.50 3.56 11.44
CA PRO A 51 9.15 2.95 10.28
C PRO A 51 8.41 1.71 9.75
N ARG A 52 7.77 0.92 10.62
CA ARG A 52 7.08 -0.32 10.24
C ARG A 52 5.62 -0.07 9.95
N LEU A 53 4.95 0.75 10.77
CA LEU A 53 3.54 1.08 10.55
C LEU A 53 3.34 1.94 9.30
N SER A 54 4.24 2.88 8.99
CA SER A 54 4.13 3.68 7.76
C SER A 54 4.21 2.85 6.49
N LEU A 55 5.01 1.77 6.49
CA LEU A 55 5.08 0.83 5.38
C LEU A 55 3.76 0.08 5.19
N MET A 56 3.15 -0.38 6.29
CA MET A 56 1.85 -1.05 6.25
C MET A 56 0.74 -0.09 5.84
N ALA A 57 0.69 1.10 6.44
CA ALA A 57 -0.30 2.12 6.16
C ALA A 57 -0.30 2.53 4.70
N ARG A 58 0.88 2.74 4.10
CA ARG A 58 1.00 3.01 2.65
C ARG A 58 0.38 1.91 1.80
N ARG A 59 0.57 0.64 2.20
CA ARG A 59 0.02 -0.50 1.46
C ARG A 59 -1.50 -0.60 1.62
N TYR A 60 -2.03 -0.41 2.82
CA TYR A 60 -3.47 -0.56 3.06
C TYR A 60 -4.28 0.65 2.60
N LEU A 61 -3.80 1.87 2.84
CA LEU A 61 -4.48 3.11 2.44
C LEU A 61 -4.33 3.42 0.95
N GLY A 62 -3.31 2.85 0.29
CA GLY A 62 -3.11 2.98 -1.15
C GLY A 62 -4.03 2.07 -1.98
N ILE A 63 -4.76 1.14 -1.34
CA ILE A 63 -5.72 0.29 -2.04
C ILE A 63 -7.00 1.11 -2.27
N PRO A 64 -7.46 1.27 -3.52
CA PRO A 64 -8.71 1.96 -3.77
C PRO A 64 -9.86 1.20 -3.09
N SER A 65 -10.70 1.92 -2.35
CA SER A 65 -11.84 1.31 -1.63
C SER A 65 -12.96 0.81 -2.57
N THR A 66 -12.91 1.11 -3.87
CA THR A 66 -13.98 0.83 -4.83
C THR A 66 -13.43 0.23 -6.13
N SER A 67 -14.25 -0.59 -6.80
CA SER A 67 -13.99 -1.10 -8.16
C SER A 67 -14.10 -0.02 -9.23
N SER A 68 -14.50 1.20 -8.88
CA SER A 68 -14.70 2.32 -9.81
C SER A 68 -13.48 2.59 -10.71
N GLU A 69 -12.26 2.40 -10.18
CA GLU A 69 -11.03 2.55 -10.97
C GLU A 69 -10.86 1.44 -12.01
N SER A 70 -11.19 0.19 -11.65
CA SER A 70 -11.22 -0.90 -12.62
C SER A 70 -12.32 -0.72 -13.66
N GLU A 71 -13.50 -0.22 -13.27
CA GLU A 71 -14.60 0.08 -14.19
C GLU A 71 -14.24 1.20 -15.18
N ARG A 72 -13.58 2.28 -14.71
CA ARG A 72 -13.02 3.33 -15.58
C ARG A 72 -12.01 2.76 -16.57
N LEU A 73 -11.17 1.83 -16.10
CA LEU A 73 -10.18 1.17 -16.96
C LEU A 73 -10.86 0.33 -18.06
N PHE A 74 -11.88 -0.47 -17.70
CA PHE A 74 -12.66 -1.24 -18.66
C PHE A 74 -13.46 -0.37 -19.64
N PHE A 75 -14.03 0.73 -19.16
CA PHE A 75 -14.70 1.70 -20.03
C PHE A 75 -13.72 2.30 -21.06
N THR A 76 -12.54 2.70 -20.61
CA THR A 76 -11.49 3.25 -21.48
C THR A 76 -11.02 2.20 -22.49
N ALA A 77 -10.86 0.95 -22.07
CA ALA A 77 -10.52 -0.15 -22.95
C ALA A 77 -11.62 -0.41 -23.99
N GLY A 78 -12.90 -0.33 -23.60
CA GLY A 78 -14.04 -0.43 -24.52
C GLY A 78 -14.09 0.71 -25.55
N ASP A 79 -13.69 1.93 -25.16
CA ASP A 79 -13.57 3.05 -26.10
C ASP A 79 -12.40 2.86 -27.09
N ILE A 80 -11.27 2.31 -26.62
CA ILE A 80 -10.12 1.97 -27.49
C ILE A 80 -10.49 0.86 -28.49
N VAL A 81 -11.23 -0.16 -28.03
CA VAL A 81 -11.76 -1.26 -28.82
C VAL A 81 -13.17 -0.90 -29.33
N SER A 82 -13.26 0.21 -30.06
CA SER A 82 -14.52 0.60 -30.71
C SER A 82 -14.74 -0.18 -32.02
N ASP A 83 -15.99 -0.30 -32.49
CA ASP A 83 -16.39 -1.02 -33.72
C ASP A 83 -15.62 -0.57 -34.99
N LYS A 84 -15.03 0.63 -34.98
CA LYS A 84 -14.21 1.17 -36.07
C LYS A 84 -12.74 0.70 -36.05
N ARG A 85 -12.30 0.00 -34.99
CA ARG A 85 -10.91 -0.45 -34.75
C ARG A 85 -10.85 -1.95 -34.39
N THR A 86 -11.66 -2.76 -35.05
CA THR A 86 -11.80 -4.21 -34.81
C THR A 86 -10.56 -5.05 -35.16
N SER A 87 -9.54 -4.49 -35.82
CA SER A 87 -8.30 -5.19 -36.18
C SER A 87 -7.15 -5.02 -35.17
N LEU A 88 -7.37 -4.37 -34.03
CA LEU A 88 -6.32 -4.23 -33.00
C LEU A 88 -6.08 -5.56 -32.29
N SER A 89 -4.81 -5.96 -32.17
CA SER A 89 -4.44 -7.09 -31.32
C SER A 89 -4.58 -6.73 -29.84
N LEU A 90 -4.82 -7.73 -29.00
CA LEU A 90 -4.88 -7.60 -27.52
C LEU A 90 -3.65 -6.88 -26.95
N ASP A 91 -2.46 -7.19 -27.48
CA ASP A 91 -1.21 -6.54 -27.07
C ASP A 91 -1.22 -5.03 -27.37
N SER A 92 -1.72 -4.65 -28.56
CA SER A 92 -1.79 -3.25 -28.98
C SER A 92 -2.78 -2.47 -28.11
N VAL A 93 -3.90 -3.08 -27.72
CA VAL A 93 -4.87 -2.49 -26.77
C VAL A 93 -4.24 -2.31 -25.39
N SER A 94 -3.48 -3.29 -24.91
CA SER A 94 -2.77 -3.21 -23.63
C SER A 94 -1.76 -2.07 -23.61
N TYR A 95 -0.96 -1.92 -24.66
CA TYR A 95 -0.01 -0.79 -24.78
C TYR A 95 -0.72 0.57 -24.83
N LEU A 96 -1.81 0.70 -25.59
CA LEU A 96 -2.58 1.94 -25.67
C LEU A 96 -3.21 2.29 -24.32
N LEU A 97 -3.75 1.31 -23.61
CA LEU A 97 -4.33 1.50 -22.29
C LEU A 97 -3.27 1.90 -21.26
N PHE A 98 -2.09 1.26 -21.30
CA PHE A 98 -0.96 1.63 -20.46
C PHE A 98 -0.52 3.08 -20.72
N LEU A 99 -0.32 3.46 -21.98
CA LEU A 99 0.03 4.84 -22.34
C LEU A 99 -1.04 5.83 -21.91
N ASN A 100 -2.32 5.53 -22.13
CA ASN A 100 -3.43 6.41 -21.74
C ASN A 100 -3.53 6.65 -20.22
N LYS A 101 -3.17 5.66 -19.40
CA LYS A 101 -3.25 5.78 -17.93
C LYS A 101 -2.00 6.38 -17.30
N ASN A 102 -0.88 6.47 -18.02
CA ASN A 102 0.41 6.89 -17.47
C ASN A 102 0.98 8.17 -18.12
N LEU A 103 0.34 8.70 -19.17
CA LEU A 103 0.62 10.02 -19.78
C LEU A 103 -0.35 11.07 -19.23
#